data_AF-A0A822HBY3-F1
#
_entry.id   AF-A0A822HBY3-F1
#
_cell.length_a   1.000
_cell.length_b   1.000
_cell.length_c   1.000
_cell.angle_alpha   90.00
_cell.angle_beta   90.00
_cell.angle_gamma   90.00
#
_symmetry.space_group_name_H-M   'P 1'
#
loop_
_entity.id
_entity.type
_entity.pdbx_description
1 polymer ?
#
loop_
_entity_poly.entity_id
_entity_poly.type
_entity_poly.pdbx_seq_one_letter_code
_entity_poly.pdbx_strand_id
1 'polypeptide(L)'
;MKINEKSLILKSQHTNIHTLWVRTINNALEEYQVTEKLILTDKALFTVINHEHDSQAAVAHLVLVIIEARDLISPTTTVERHRSLNPYCEITVGSLTLKTPFMKRTNNPKWNTSIQFSLYDFAKDII
;
A
#
# COMPACT_ATOMS: atom_id res chain seq x y z
N MET A 1 -26.72 -3.82 -21.78
CA MET A 1 -26.81 -4.10 -20.33
C MET A 1 -26.84 -2.75 -19.62
N LYS A 2 -28.03 -2.24 -19.28
CA LYS A 2 -28.21 -0.88 -18.73
C LYS A 2 -27.92 -0.92 -17.23
N ILE A 3 -26.94 -0.14 -16.80
CA ILE A 3 -26.56 0.02 -15.39
C ILE A 3 -27.64 0.90 -14.74
N ASN A 4 -28.25 0.39 -13.68
CA ASN A 4 -29.37 1.01 -12.98
C ASN A 4 -28.79 1.92 -11.89
N GLU A 5 -28.60 3.21 -12.19
CA GLU A 5 -28.20 4.21 -11.21
C GLU A 5 -29.34 4.43 -10.21
N LYS A 6 -29.21 3.86 -9.00
CA LYS A 6 -30.07 4.20 -7.87
C LYS A 6 -29.69 5.60 -7.39
N SER A 7 -30.40 6.62 -7.85
CA SER A 7 -30.33 7.96 -7.29
C SER A 7 -30.94 7.98 -5.89
N LEU A 8 -30.08 8.01 -4.87
CA LEU A 8 -30.48 8.19 -3.47
C LEU A 8 -30.74 9.69 -3.22
N ILE A 9 -31.92 10.17 -3.64
CA ILE A 9 -32.34 11.55 -3.36
C ILE A 9 -32.98 11.61 -1.97
N LEU A 10 -32.22 12.05 -0.97
CA LEU A 10 -32.76 12.42 0.35
C LEU A 10 -33.57 13.72 0.21
N LYS A 11 -34.89 13.61 0.05
CA LYS A 11 -35.80 14.76 0.03
C LYS A 11 -36.01 15.28 1.46
N SER A 12 -35.25 16.31 1.85
CA SER A 12 -35.49 17.09 3.08
C SER A 12 -36.57 18.15 2.85
N GLN A 13 -37.53 18.27 3.78
CA GLN A 13 -38.63 19.26 3.71
C GLN A 13 -38.18 20.71 3.96
N HIS A 14 -36.93 20.93 4.38
CA HIS A 14 -36.32 22.25 4.50
C HIS A 14 -35.29 22.48 3.39
N THR A 15 -35.54 23.48 2.54
CA THR A 15 -34.70 23.90 1.40
C THR A 15 -33.25 24.16 1.80
N ASN A 16 -33.01 24.65 3.02
CA ASN A 16 -31.68 24.96 3.55
C ASN A 16 -30.83 23.69 3.79
N ILE A 17 -31.44 22.62 4.28
CA ILE A 17 -30.72 21.36 4.58
C ILE A 17 -30.32 20.68 3.27
N HIS A 18 -31.24 20.58 2.31
CA HIS A 18 -30.94 19.96 1.02
C HIS A 18 -29.82 20.71 0.27
N THR A 19 -29.85 22.04 0.24
CA THR A 19 -28.79 22.83 -0.41
C THR A 19 -27.44 22.71 0.31
N LEU A 20 -27.43 22.66 1.65
CA LEU A 20 -26.22 22.40 2.43
C LEU A 20 -25.63 21.01 2.12
N TRP A 21 -26.46 19.97 2.10
CA TRP A 21 -26.02 18.61 1.76
C TRP A 21 -25.45 18.51 0.35
N VAL A 22 -26.13 19.09 -0.64
CA VAL A 22 -25.64 19.12 -2.02
C VAL A 22 -24.30 19.85 -2.11
N ARG A 23 -24.15 21.00 -1.43
CA ARG A 23 -22.89 21.74 -1.40
C ARG A 23 -21.77 20.92 -0.75
N THR A 24 -22.04 20.29 0.39
CA THR A 24 -21.06 19.44 1.09
C THR A 24 -20.60 18.28 0.22
N ILE A 25 -21.52 17.61 -0.49
CA ILE A 25 -21.19 16.51 -1.40
C ILE A 25 -20.32 17.01 -2.56
N ASN A 26 -20.67 18.15 -3.17
CA ASN A 26 -19.88 18.71 -4.26
C ASN A 26 -18.47 19.10 -3.80
N ASN A 27 -18.34 19.74 -2.64
CA ASN A 27 -17.03 20.09 -2.07
C ASN A 27 -16.18 18.84 -1.80
N ALA A 28 -16.76 17.80 -1.20
CA ALA A 28 -16.05 16.54 -0.94
C ALA A 28 -15.64 15.84 -2.25
N LEU A 29 -16.46 15.95 -3.30
CA LEU A 29 -16.14 15.42 -4.63
C LEU A 29 -14.97 16.17 -5.28
N GLU A 30 -14.95 17.50 -5.19
CA GLU A 30 -13.84 18.31 -5.69
C GLU A 30 -12.53 18.00 -4.95
N GLU A 31 -12.58 17.89 -3.63
CA GLU A 31 -11.44 17.47 -2.80
C GLU A 31 -10.92 16.08 -3.19
N TYR A 32 -11.83 15.12 -3.42
CA TYR A 32 -11.47 13.79 -3.89
C TYR A 32 -10.79 13.85 -5.27
N GLN A 33 -11.32 14.60 -6.22
CA GLN A 33 -10.74 14.73 -7.56
C GLN A 33 -9.33 15.33 -7.53
N VAL A 34 -9.10 16.35 -6.69
CA VAL A 34 -7.76 16.93 -6.51
C VAL A 34 -6.81 15.90 -5.91
N THR A 35 -7.24 15.22 -4.84
CA THR A 35 -6.44 14.20 -4.15
C THR A 35 -6.08 13.05 -5.10
N GLU A 36 -7.04 12.56 -5.88
CA GLU A 36 -6.84 11.51 -6.86
C GLU A 36 -5.85 11.94 -7.94
N LYS A 37 -5.98 13.16 -8.48
CA LYS A 37 -5.02 13.71 -9.46
C LYS A 37 -3.60 13.80 -8.88
N LEU A 38 -3.45 14.24 -7.63
CA LEU A 38 -2.15 14.30 -6.96
C LEU A 38 -1.54 12.90 -6.80
N ILE A 39 -2.32 11.94 -6.30
CA ILE A 39 -1.88 10.55 -6.14
C ILE A 39 -1.49 9.93 -7.49
N LEU A 40 -2.27 10.17 -8.54
CA LEU A 40 -1.98 9.66 -9.89
C LEU A 40 -0.74 10.31 -10.48
N THR A 41 -0.54 11.61 -10.26
CA THR A 41 0.65 12.33 -10.72
C THR A 41 1.89 11.84 -9.99
N ASP A 42 1.82 11.63 -8.69
CA ASP A 42 2.91 11.12 -7.87
C ASP A 42 3.26 9.67 -8.24
N LYS A 43 2.24 8.82 -8.46
CA LYS A 43 2.43 7.48 -9.02
C LYS A 43 3.06 7.51 -10.41
N ALA A 44 2.61 8.39 -11.29
CA ALA A 44 3.15 8.53 -12.63
C ALA A 44 4.60 9.02 -12.59
N LEU A 45 4.90 10.01 -11.75
CA LEU A 45 6.24 10.53 -11.52
C LEU A 45 7.17 9.44 -11.00
N PHE A 46 6.74 8.70 -9.98
CA PHE A 46 7.47 7.55 -9.44
C PHE A 46 7.70 6.48 -10.53
N THR A 47 6.70 6.21 -11.37
CA THR A 47 6.82 5.25 -12.47
C THR A 47 7.83 5.74 -13.52
N VAL A 48 7.80 7.03 -13.88
CA VAL A 48 8.74 7.64 -14.83
C VAL A 48 10.17 7.61 -14.29
N ILE A 49 10.39 7.99 -13.02
CA ILE A 49 11.70 7.94 -12.37
C ILE A 49 12.25 6.52 -12.35
N ASN A 50 11.41 5.53 -12.05
CA ASN A 50 11.82 4.12 -12.11
C ASN A 50 12.09 3.63 -13.54
N HIS A 51 11.37 4.15 -14.55
CA HIS A 51 11.54 3.76 -15.95
C HIS A 51 12.82 4.35 -16.59
N GLU A 52 13.27 5.53 -16.15
CA GLU A 52 14.59 6.08 -16.51
C GLU A 52 15.73 5.21 -15.95
N HIS A 53 15.55 4.68 -14.73
CA HIS A 53 16.48 3.73 -14.11
C HIS A 53 16.56 2.41 -14.88
N ASP A 54 15.44 1.94 -15.43
CA ASP A 54 15.34 0.69 -16.21
C ASP A 54 16.05 0.76 -17.58
N SER A 55 16.48 1.96 -18.00
CA SER A 55 17.29 2.16 -19.21
C SER A 55 18.80 1.97 -18.96
N GLN A 56 19.22 1.92 -17.69
CA GLN A 56 20.57 1.52 -17.29
C GLN A 56 20.64 0.01 -17.09
N ALA A 57 21.69 -0.63 -17.62
CA ALA A 57 21.92 -2.04 -17.34
C ALA A 57 22.10 -2.24 -15.83
N ALA A 58 21.30 -3.11 -15.22
CA ALA A 58 21.45 -3.48 -13.82
C ALA A 58 22.90 -3.92 -13.56
N VAL A 59 23.50 -3.33 -12.54
CA VAL A 59 24.89 -3.60 -12.14
C VAL A 59 24.98 -4.96 -11.43
N ALA A 60 23.91 -5.37 -10.73
CA ALA A 60 23.83 -6.68 -10.10
C ALA A 60 22.39 -7.17 -9.90
N HIS A 61 22.24 -8.46 -9.63
CA HIS A 61 21.01 -9.08 -9.18
C HIS A 61 21.16 -9.55 -7.73
N LEU A 62 20.30 -9.04 -6.86
CA LEU A 62 20.21 -9.48 -5.47
C LEU A 62 19.07 -10.50 -5.34
N VAL A 63 19.41 -11.71 -4.89
CA VAL A 63 18.44 -12.77 -4.60
C VAL A 63 18.34 -12.93 -3.08
N LEU A 64 17.19 -12.59 -2.52
CA LEU A 64 16.89 -12.70 -1.10
C LEU A 64 16.01 -13.92 -0.85
N VAL A 65 16.49 -14.84 -0.01
CA VAL A 65 15.74 -16.03 0.40
C VAL A 65 15.27 -15.83 1.84
N ILE A 66 13.98 -15.63 2.01
CA ILE A 66 13.34 -15.40 3.31
C ILE A 66 12.78 -16.73 3.79
N ILE A 67 13.46 -17.32 4.78
CA ILE A 67 13.14 -18.65 5.28
C ILE A 67 12.09 -18.57 6.38
N GLU A 68 12.46 -18.03 7.54
CA GLU A 68 11.62 -18.00 8.73
C GLU A 68 12.03 -16.89 9.71
N ALA A 69 11.12 -16.56 10.64
CA ALA A 69 11.43 -15.80 11.85
C ALA A 69 11.02 -16.62 13.08
N ARG A 70 11.59 -16.30 14.24
CA ARG A 70 11.34 -17.02 15.49
C ARG A 70 11.06 -16.07 16.64
N ASP A 71 10.23 -16.53 17.57
CA ASP A 71 9.94 -15.86 18.84
C ASP A 71 9.48 -14.41 18.71
N LEU A 72 8.65 -14.13 17.69
CA LEU A 72 8.10 -12.79 17.47
C LEU A 72 7.23 -12.36 18.65
N ILE A 73 7.50 -11.16 19.15
CA ILE A 73 6.81 -10.58 20.31
C ILE A 73 5.56 -9.84 19.83
N SER A 74 4.43 -10.10 20.47
CA SER A 74 3.21 -9.34 20.19
C SER A 74 3.31 -7.92 20.74
N PRO A 75 2.99 -6.88 19.94
CA PRO A 75 3.05 -5.50 20.40
C PRO A 75 1.96 -5.14 21.44
N THR A 76 0.99 -6.04 21.68
CA THR A 76 -0.07 -5.81 22.67
C THR A 76 0.40 -6.19 24.08
N THR A 77 0.55 -5.19 24.94
CA THR A 77 0.96 -5.26 26.36
C THR A 77 -0.09 -5.79 27.34
N THR A 78 -1.26 -6.24 26.86
CA THR A 78 -2.29 -6.86 27.70
C THR A 78 -2.02 -8.35 27.92
N VAL A 79 -2.35 -8.84 29.13
CA VAL A 79 -2.00 -10.15 29.72
C VAL A 79 -2.49 -11.39 28.93
N GLU A 80 -3.08 -11.21 27.75
CA GLU A 80 -3.40 -12.29 26.82
C GLU A 80 -2.13 -12.78 26.10
N ARG A 81 -1.29 -13.54 26.83
CA ARG A 81 -0.06 -14.20 26.35
C ARG A 81 -0.24 -15.15 25.15
N HIS A 82 -1.46 -15.26 24.60
CA HIS A 82 -1.86 -16.21 23.57
C HIS A 82 -2.33 -15.58 22.26
N ARG A 83 -2.26 -14.25 22.07
CA ARG A 83 -2.58 -13.67 20.76
C ARG A 83 -1.45 -13.97 19.77
N SER A 84 -1.68 -14.97 18.92
CA SER A 84 -0.77 -15.31 17.83
C SER A 84 -0.76 -14.19 16.77
N LEU A 85 0.43 -13.85 16.26
CA LEU A 85 0.60 -12.77 15.28
C LEU A 85 0.20 -13.15 13.86
N ASN A 86 0.01 -12.16 13.00
CA ASN A 86 -0.12 -12.37 11.56
C ASN A 86 1.09 -11.78 10.81
N PRO A 87 2.32 -12.32 11.00
CA PRO A 87 3.53 -11.68 10.53
C PRO A 87 3.70 -11.77 9.01
N TYR A 88 4.36 -10.74 8.47
CA TYR A 88 4.91 -10.68 7.12
C TYR A 88 6.26 -9.95 7.19
N CYS A 89 7.10 -10.12 6.17
CA CYS A 89 8.34 -9.38 6.00
C CYS A 89 8.17 -8.38 4.85
N GLU A 90 8.61 -7.15 5.07
CA GLU A 90 8.68 -6.10 4.05
C GLU A 90 10.15 -5.77 3.79
N ILE A 91 10.49 -5.68 2.51
CA ILE A 91 11.84 -5.49 2.03
C ILE A 91 11.79 -4.31 1.08
N THR A 92 12.62 -3.31 1.34
CA THR A 92 12.77 -2.13 0.49
C THR A 92 14.21 -2.04 0.03
N VAL A 93 14.40 -1.91 -1.28
CA VAL A 93 15.70 -1.72 -1.93
C VAL A 93 15.54 -0.58 -2.91
N GLY A 94 16.23 0.54 -2.66
CA GLY A 94 16.01 1.79 -3.40
C GLY A 94 14.54 2.21 -3.38
N SER A 95 13.92 2.31 -4.56
CA SER A 95 12.50 2.64 -4.74
C SER A 95 11.57 1.42 -4.67
N LEU A 96 12.08 0.19 -4.71
CA LEU A 96 11.25 -1.01 -4.79
C LEU A 96 10.98 -1.60 -3.41
N THR A 97 9.69 -1.69 -3.05
CA THR A 97 9.23 -2.36 -1.82
C THR A 97 8.43 -3.61 -2.15
N LEU A 98 8.81 -4.75 -1.57
CA LEU A 98 8.16 -6.04 -1.73
C LEU A 98 7.82 -6.65 -0.37
N LYS A 99 6.72 -7.42 -0.31
CA LYS A 99 6.23 -8.03 0.91
C LYS A 99 6.03 -9.53 0.75
N THR A 100 6.34 -10.30 1.78
CA THR A 100 5.98 -11.73 1.83
C THR A 100 4.48 -11.91 2.11
N PRO A 101 3.91 -13.10 1.81
CA PRO A 101 2.58 -13.44 2.29
C PRO A 101 2.48 -13.34 3.81
N PHE A 102 1.31 -12.94 4.29
CA PHE A 102 1.02 -12.96 5.72
C PHE A 102 0.84 -14.40 6.20
N MET A 103 1.47 -14.74 7.33
CA MET A 103 1.27 -16.03 7.99
C MET A 103 0.26 -15.86 9.11
N LYS A 104 -0.82 -16.65 9.13
CA LYS A 104 -1.87 -16.48 10.14
C LYS A 104 -1.45 -17.07 11.48
N ARG A 105 -1.74 -16.35 12.55
CA ARG A 105 -1.66 -16.83 13.95
C ARG A 105 -0.38 -17.61 14.27
N THR A 106 0.78 -16.99 14.06
CA THR A 106 2.07 -17.58 14.43
C THR A 106 3.07 -16.52 14.88
N ASN A 107 3.87 -16.86 15.88
CA ASN A 107 5.05 -16.08 16.28
C ASN A 107 6.35 -16.67 15.71
N ASN A 108 6.24 -17.76 14.95
CA ASN A 108 7.33 -18.48 14.31
C ASN A 108 6.98 -18.72 12.83
N PRO A 109 6.84 -17.67 12.00
CA PRO A 109 6.45 -17.81 10.60
C PRO A 109 7.55 -18.46 9.77
N LYS A 110 7.16 -19.29 8.78
CA LYS A 110 8.06 -19.86 7.77
C LYS A 110 7.56 -19.50 6.38
N TRP A 111 8.17 -18.52 5.73
CA TRP A 111 7.75 -18.03 4.42
C TRP A 111 8.34 -18.84 3.27
N ASN A 112 9.60 -19.27 3.38
CA ASN A 112 10.32 -19.97 2.31
C ASN A 112 10.14 -19.30 0.94
N THR A 113 10.25 -17.98 0.90
CA THR A 113 10.00 -17.17 -0.30
C THR A 113 11.31 -16.59 -0.81
N SER A 114 11.54 -16.67 -2.11
CA SER A 114 12.65 -15.98 -2.77
C SER A 114 12.13 -14.70 -3.43
N ILE A 115 12.86 -13.60 -3.27
CA ILE A 115 12.58 -12.31 -3.87
C ILE A 115 13.82 -11.84 -4.61
N GLN A 116 13.64 -11.23 -5.78
CA GLN A 116 14.73 -10.78 -6.65
C GLN A 116 14.65 -9.27 -6.85
N PHE A 117 15.81 -8.61 -6.78
CA PHE A 117 15.98 -7.19 -7.03
C PHE A 117 17.08 -6.99 -8.07
N SER A 118 16.84 -6.11 -9.03
CA SER A 118 17.88 -5.56 -9.90
C SER A 118 18.45 -4.31 -9.21
N LEU A 119 19.76 -4.29 -9.01
CA LEU A 119 20.49 -3.17 -8.42
C LEU A 119 21.15 -2.39 -9.54
N TYR A 120 21.05 -1.06 -9.51
CA TYR A 120 21.63 -0.19 -10.53
C TYR A 120 22.64 0.78 -9.92
N ASP A 121 22.50 1.13 -8.64
CA ASP A 121 23.50 1.90 -7.89
C ASP A 121 23.60 1.40 -6.44
N PHE A 122 24.66 0.67 -6.11
CA PHE A 122 24.86 0.09 -4.77
C PHE A 122 24.86 1.13 -3.64
N ALA A 123 25.34 2.35 -3.90
CA ALA A 123 25.42 3.38 -2.87
C ALA A 123 24.04 4.01 -2.57
N LYS A 124 23.10 3.92 -3.51
CA LYS A 124 21.74 4.43 -3.36
C LYS A 124 20.72 3.36 -3.03
N ASP A 125 20.90 2.16 -3.57
CA ASP A 125 19.93 1.06 -3.47
C ASP A 125 20.08 0.26 -2.17
N ILE A 126 21.26 0.28 -1.55
CA ILE A 126 21.57 -0.43 -0.30
C ILE A 126 21.83 0.62 0.80
N ILE A 127 20.80 1.02 1.53
CA ILE A 127 20.88 1.96 2.67
C ILE A 127 20.07 1.40 3.85
#